data_AF-A0A0J9FE98-F1
#
_entry.id   AF-A0A0J9FE98-F1
#
_cell.length_a   1.000
_cell.length_b   1.000
_cell.length_c   1.000
_cell.angle_alpha   90.00
_cell.angle_beta   90.00
_cell.angle_gamma   90.00
#
_symmetry.space_group_name_H-M   'P 1'
#
loop_
_entity.id
_entity.type
_entity.pdbx_description
1 polymer ?
#
loop_
_entity_poly.entity_id
_entity_poly.type
_entity_poly.pdbx_seq_one_letter_code
_entity_poly.pdbx_strand_id
1 'polypeptide(L)'
;MVGRSQFRVVAVSTDDSRSTAKARALAEGHGWDDFIMLYDKNQEFMRAMNVSLTPQVYVVDADGKIVYSHTGYAPGSELELLKAIKKLQK
;
A
#
# COMPACT_ATOMS: atom_id res chain seq x y z
N MET A 1 4.18 10.95 -21.70
CA MET A 1 4.43 9.50 -21.87
C MET A 1 4.29 8.85 -20.51
N VAL A 2 3.16 8.21 -20.23
CA VAL A 2 2.96 7.46 -18.97
C VAL A 2 3.61 6.09 -19.15
N GLY A 3 4.74 5.87 -18.49
CA GLY A 3 5.45 4.60 -18.51
C GLY A 3 4.73 3.55 -17.68
N ARG A 4 3.79 2.83 -18.28
CA ARG A 4 3.62 1.36 -18.18
C ARG A 4 4.02 0.70 -16.84
N SER A 5 3.32 1.01 -15.74
CA SER A 5 3.41 0.20 -14.52
C SER A 5 2.52 -1.05 -14.69
N GLN A 6 3.10 -2.25 -14.70
CA GLN A 6 2.35 -3.52 -14.77
C GLN A 6 1.56 -3.84 -13.49
N PHE A 7 1.60 -2.95 -12.50
CA PHE A 7 0.88 -3.04 -11.23
C PHE A 7 0.49 -1.64 -10.77
N ARG A 8 -0.54 -1.54 -9.95
CA ARG A 8 -0.96 -0.29 -9.31
C ARG A 8 -0.61 -0.35 -7.84
N VAL A 9 -0.19 0.78 -7.27
CA VAL A 9 0.07 0.88 -5.85
C VAL A 9 -1.07 1.65 -5.19
N VAL A 10 -1.59 1.11 -4.10
CA VAL A 10 -2.64 1.73 -3.29
C VAL A 10 -2.05 2.00 -1.91
N ALA A 11 -1.97 3.27 -1.54
CA ALA A 11 -1.51 3.70 -0.23
C ALA A 11 -2.73 4.06 0.63
N VAL A 12 -2.89 3.39 1.77
CA VAL A 12 -3.99 3.63 2.69
C VAL A 12 -3.44 4.27 3.96
N SER A 13 -3.80 5.53 4.20
CA SER A 13 -3.54 6.18 5.50
C SER A 13 -4.64 5.78 6.48
N THR A 14 -4.23 5.30 7.65
CA THR A 14 -5.10 4.96 8.79
C THR A 14 -5.17 6.08 9.83
N ASP A 15 -4.63 7.27 9.48
CA ASP A 15 -4.63 8.43 10.35
C ASP A 15 -6.03 9.04 10.47
N ASP A 16 -6.25 9.77 11.56
CA ASP A 16 -7.51 10.44 11.80
C ASP A 16 -7.79 11.56 10.77
N SER A 17 -9.05 11.98 10.70
CA SER A 17 -9.54 12.98 9.74
C SER A 17 -8.80 14.32 9.78
N ARG A 18 -8.19 14.71 10.91
CA ARG A 18 -7.44 15.97 11.06
C ARG A 18 -6.05 15.89 10.42
N SER A 19 -5.53 14.67 10.25
CA SER A 19 -4.19 14.39 9.74
C SER A 19 -4.18 14.10 8.22
N THR A 20 -5.36 13.89 7.61
CA THR A 20 -5.52 13.61 6.17
C THR A 20 -4.85 14.65 5.27
N ALA A 21 -4.97 15.95 5.58
CA ALA A 21 -4.37 17.01 4.78
C ALA A 21 -2.83 16.96 4.81
N LYS A 22 -2.24 16.62 5.97
CA LYS A 22 -0.78 16.43 6.10
C LYS A 22 -0.32 15.19 5.35
N ALA A 23 -1.05 14.08 5.47
CA ALA A 23 -0.76 12.85 4.74
C ALA A 23 -0.80 13.06 3.22
N ARG A 24 -1.76 13.85 2.73
CA ARG A 24 -1.82 14.25 1.31
C ARG A 24 -0.61 15.09 0.89
N ALA A 25 -0.29 16.14 1.64
CA ALA A 25 0.85 17.00 1.33
C ALA A 25 2.19 16.22 1.37
N LEU A 26 2.32 15.25 2.27
CA LEU A 26 3.47 14.35 2.31
C LEU A 26 3.55 13.47 1.06
N ALA A 27 2.44 12.85 0.65
CA ALA A 27 2.40 12.03 -0.57
C ALA A 27 2.76 12.85 -1.83
N GLU A 28 2.21 14.06 -1.94
CA GLU A 28 2.55 15.01 -3.02
C GLU A 28 4.03 15.41 -2.96
N GLY A 29 4.58 15.69 -1.77
CA GLY A 29 6.00 16.00 -1.58
C GLY A 29 6.95 14.84 -1.88
N HIS A 30 6.47 13.60 -1.75
CA HIS A 30 7.20 12.39 -2.13
C HIS A 30 7.02 11.99 -3.61
N GLY A 31 6.23 12.74 -4.39
CA GLY A 31 5.98 12.46 -5.81
C GLY A 31 5.15 11.19 -6.04
N TRP A 32 4.20 10.90 -5.15
CA TRP A 32 3.33 9.72 -5.25
C TRP A 32 2.15 9.93 -6.21
N ASP A 33 2.37 10.64 -7.31
CA ASP A 33 1.31 11.05 -8.25
C ASP A 33 0.62 9.85 -8.94
N ASP A 34 1.33 8.73 -9.09
CA ASP A 34 0.82 7.50 -9.70
C ASP A 34 0.20 6.51 -8.67
N PHE A 35 0.20 6.86 -7.38
CA PHE A 35 -0.37 6.04 -6.32
C PHE A 35 -1.85 6.37 -6.10
N ILE A 36 -2.66 5.34 -5.83
CA ILE A 36 -4.03 5.54 -5.40
C ILE A 36 -4.00 5.79 -3.89
N MET A 37 -4.26 7.02 -3.48
CA MET A 37 -4.33 7.42 -2.07
C MET A 37 -5.75 7.17 -1.51
N LEU A 38 -5.84 6.33 -0.47
CA LEU A 38 -7.05 6.10 0.32
C LEU A 38 -6.83 6.59 1.75
N TYR A 39 -7.89 7.09 2.39
CA TYR A 39 -7.84 7.61 3.75
C TYR A 39 -8.91 6.92 4.60
N ASP A 40 -8.49 5.92 5.38
CA ASP A 40 -9.33 5.15 6.30
C ASP A 40 -9.47 5.89 7.63
N LYS A 41 -10.19 7.02 7.60
CA LYS A 41 -10.35 7.96 8.72
C LYS A 41 -10.95 7.32 9.98
N ASN A 42 -11.72 6.23 9.83
CA ASN A 42 -12.40 5.52 10.91
C ASN A 42 -11.73 4.18 11.26
N GLN A 43 -10.63 3.83 10.59
CA GLN A 43 -9.93 2.54 10.74
C GLN A 43 -10.84 1.32 10.47
N GLU A 44 -11.92 1.50 9.70
CA GLU A 44 -12.87 0.44 9.40
C GLU A 44 -12.27 -0.56 8.40
N PHE A 45 -11.52 -0.04 7.42
CA PHE A 45 -10.83 -0.88 6.45
C PHE A 45 -9.67 -1.64 7.08
N MET A 46 -8.87 -0.99 7.93
CA MET A 46 -7.80 -1.62 8.71
C MET A 46 -8.35 -2.79 9.55
N ARG A 47 -9.49 -2.60 10.23
CA ARG A 47 -10.16 -3.66 11.02
C ARG A 47 -10.73 -4.77 10.15
N ALA A 48 -11.38 -4.43 9.03
CA ALA A 48 -11.91 -5.42 8.09
C ALA A 48 -10.81 -6.31 7.51
N MET A 49 -9.61 -5.76 7.32
CA MET A 49 -8.41 -6.47 6.87
C MET A 49 -7.67 -7.19 8.01
N ASN A 50 -8.18 -7.13 9.25
CA ASN A 50 -7.57 -7.68 10.46
C ASN A 50 -6.11 -7.21 10.67
N VAL A 51 -5.82 -5.96 10.32
CA VAL A 51 -4.50 -5.35 10.52
C VAL A 51 -4.43 -4.81 11.93
N SER A 52 -3.47 -5.29 12.72
CA SER A 52 -3.23 -4.85 14.10
C SER A 52 -2.02 -3.93 14.24
N LEU A 53 -1.08 -3.98 13.30
CA LEU A 53 0.16 -3.21 13.32
C LEU A 53 0.45 -2.60 11.94
N THR A 54 0.82 -1.33 11.96
CA THR A 54 1.31 -0.60 10.78
C THR A 54 2.84 -0.41 10.87
N PRO A 55 3.58 -0.40 9.75
CA PRO A 55 3.09 -0.55 8.37
C PRO A 55 2.70 -2.00 8.05
N GLN A 56 1.72 -2.18 7.18
CA GLN A 56 1.30 -3.48 6.66
C GLN A 56 1.28 -3.42 5.14
N VAL A 57 1.88 -4.43 4.50
CA VAL A 57 1.94 -4.55 3.04
C VAL A 57 1.14 -5.76 2.60
N TYR A 58 0.41 -5.61 1.50
CA TYR A 58 -0.30 -6.68 0.81
C TYR A 58 0.04 -6.64 -0.69
N VAL A 59 0.23 -7.80 -1.29
CA VAL A 59 0.23 -7.95 -2.76
C VAL A 59 -1.01 -8.73 -3.14
N VAL A 60 -1.79 -8.14 -4.05
CA VAL A 60 -3.04 -8.69 -4.55
C VAL A 60 -2.85 -9.01 -6.03
N ASP A 61 -3.25 -10.20 -6.45
CA ASP A 61 -3.22 -10.61 -7.86
C ASP A 61 -4.45 -10.10 -8.64
N ALA A 62 -4.51 -10.41 -9.95
CA ALA A 62 -5.56 -9.92 -10.84
C ALA A 62 -6.97 -10.44 -10.50
N ASP A 63 -7.08 -11.60 -9.85
CA ASP A 63 -8.33 -12.20 -9.36
C ASP A 63 -8.76 -11.63 -8.00
N GLY A 64 -7.99 -10.68 -7.44
CA GLY A 64 -8.31 -10.02 -6.18
C GLY A 64 -7.90 -10.81 -4.93
N LYS A 65 -7.10 -11.87 -5.08
CA LYS A 65 -6.61 -12.67 -3.96
C LYS A 65 -5.29 -12.12 -3.42
N ILE A 66 -5.14 -12.13 -2.10
CA ILE A 66 -3.91 -11.73 -1.42
C ILE A 66 -2.90 -12.89 -1.55
N VAL A 67 -1.80 -12.65 -2.26
CA VAL A 67 -0.74 -13.64 -2.48
C VAL A 67 0.50 -13.41 -1.61
N TYR A 68 0.59 -12.24 -0.98
CA TYR A 68 1.64 -11.88 -0.05
C TYR A 68 1.12 -10.87 0.97
N SER A 69 1.55 -11.04 2.23
CA SER A 69 1.27 -10.09 3.31
C SER A 69 2.48 -10.00 4.23
N HIS A 70 2.88 -8.78 4.60
CA HIS A 70 3.98 -8.57 5.53
C HIS A 70 3.66 -7.43 6.50
N THR A 71 3.80 -7.72 7.80
CA THR A 71 3.59 -6.76 8.87
C THR A 71 4.93 -6.21 9.33
N GLY A 72 5.01 -4.89 9.45
CA GLY A 72 6.22 -4.17 9.79
C GLY A 72 7.14 -3.94 8.59
N TYR A 73 8.29 -3.34 8.90
CA TYR A 73 9.37 -3.14 7.94
C TYR A 73 10.67 -3.64 8.57
N ALA A 74 11.30 -4.62 7.94
CA ALA A 74 12.61 -5.12 8.34
C ALA A 74 13.58 -5.04 7.14
N PRO A 75 14.90 -4.88 7.39
CA PRO A 75 15.89 -4.99 6.33
C PRO A 75 15.75 -6.32 5.59
N GLY A 76 15.57 -6.26 4.27
CA GLY A 76 15.33 -7.45 3.43
C GLY A 76 13.86 -7.75 3.11
N SER A 77 12.89 -7.12 3.78
CA SER A 77 11.46 -7.25 3.43
C SER A 77 11.16 -6.76 2.01
N GLU A 78 11.93 -5.77 1.53
CA GLU A 78 11.84 -5.25 0.15
C GLU A 78 12.15 -6.32 -0.89
N LEU A 79 13.10 -7.21 -0.62
CA LEU A 79 13.48 -8.28 -1.53
C LEU A 79 12.36 -9.31 -1.65
N GLU A 80 11.71 -9.64 -0.53
CA GLU A 80 10.57 -10.56 -0.51
C GLU A 80 9.35 -9.97 -1.22
N LEU A 81 9.08 -8.68 -1.01
CA LEU A 81 8.04 -7.95 -1.74
C LEU A 81 8.30 -7.97 -3.27
N LEU A 82 9.53 -7.66 -3.69
CA LEU A 82 9.91 -7.68 -5.10
C LEU A 82 9.77 -9.08 -5.71
N LYS A 83 10.16 -10.13 -4.98
CA LYS A 83 9.98 -11.52 -5.41
C LYS A 83 8.49 -11.86 -5.57
N ALA A 84 7.63 -11.43 -4.66
CA ALA A 84 6.19 -11.65 -4.75
C ALA A 84 5.59 -10.97 -5.99
N ILE A 85 5.95 -9.71 -6.26
CA ILE A 85 5.51 -8.97 -7.44
C ILE A 85 5.97 -9.66 -8.74
N LYS A 86 7.25 -10.05 -8.81
CA LYS A 86 7.80 -10.74 -10.00
C LYS A 86 7.13 -12.07 -10.30
N LYS A 87 6.64 -12.80 -9.28
CA LYS A 87 5.90 -14.06 -9.49
C LYS A 87 4.57 -13.85 -10.21
N LEU A 88 3.98 -12.65 -10.12
CA LEU A 88 2.72 -12.32 -10.78
C LEU A 88 2.89 -11.80 -12.21
N GLN A 89 4.08 -11.30 -12.58
CA GLN A 89 4.36 -10.72 -13.90
C GLN A 89 4.78 -11.76 -14.95
N LYS A 90 4.18 -12.95 -14.93
CA LYS A 90 4.47 -13.99 -15.92
C LYS A 90 3.78 -13.76 -17.26
#